data_AF-V5I7G9-F1
#
_entry.id   AF-V5I7G9-F1
#
_cell.length_a   1.000
_cell.length_b   1.000
_cell.length_c   1.000
_cell.angle_alpha   90.00
_cell.angle_beta   90.00
_cell.angle_gamma   90.00
#
_symmetry.space_group_name_H-M   'P 1'
#
loop_
_entity.id
_entity.type
_entity.pdbx_description
1 polymer ?
#
loop_
_entity_poly.entity_id
_entity_poly.type
_entity_poly.pdbx_seq_one_letter_code
_entity_poly.pdbx_strand_id
1 'polypeptide(L)'
;TVHNGIRNQQHEINKMKLIFLIIPALLVSVSLGAEPENQSCICPAIYRPVCGSDGNTYANSCAIECEKQRGRPGLTIERTGRCEGPGVIDEIHRRFKQRL
;
A
#
# COMPACT_ATOMS: atom_id res chain seq x y z
N THR A 1 11.74 65.85 10.72
CA THR A 1 12.38 64.78 11.52
C THR A 1 11.68 63.43 11.29
N VAL A 2 11.52 62.97 10.03
CA VAL A 2 10.79 61.72 9.71
C VAL A 2 11.56 60.81 8.72
N HIS A 3 12.66 61.27 8.11
CA HIS A 3 13.47 60.44 7.21
C HIS A 3 14.62 59.66 7.88
N ASN A 4 14.95 59.94 9.14
CA ASN A 4 15.96 59.16 9.87
C ASN A 4 15.38 58.00 10.69
N GLY A 5 14.05 57.85 10.77
CA GLY A 5 13.39 56.71 11.42
C GLY A 5 13.26 55.46 10.53
N ILE A 6 13.20 55.63 9.20
CA ILE A 6 12.95 54.50 8.28
C ILE A 6 14.24 53.69 8.03
N ARG A 7 15.42 54.32 8.04
CA ARG A 7 16.71 53.60 7.88
C ARG A 7 17.02 52.62 9.02
N ASN A 8 16.61 52.94 10.25
CA ASN A 8 16.86 52.06 11.40
C ASN A 8 15.85 50.90 11.52
N GLN A 9 14.70 50.99 10.84
CA GLN A 9 13.75 49.88 10.72
C GLN A 9 14.18 48.85 9.65
N GLN A 10 14.92 49.26 8.61
CA GLN A 10 15.38 48.34 7.56
C GLN A 10 16.42 47.32 8.07
N HIS A 11 17.18 47.65 9.13
CA HIS A 11 18.24 46.79 9.67
C HIS A 11 17.69 45.59 10.47
N GLU A 12 16.55 45.74 11.14
CA GLU A 12 15.89 44.65 11.88
C GLU A 12 15.03 43.77 10.94
N ILE A 13 14.39 44.36 9.91
CA ILE A 13 13.63 43.61 8.88
C ILE A 13 14.56 42.74 8.01
N ASN A 14 15.78 43.19 7.72
CA ASN A 14 16.75 42.43 6.92
C ASN A 14 17.43 41.28 7.69
N LYS A 15 17.48 41.32 9.03
CA LYS A 15 17.90 40.18 9.87
C LYS A 15 16.82 39.09 9.94
N MET A 16 15.54 39.50 10.00
CA MET A 16 14.40 38.57 10.01
C MET A 16 14.08 37.94 8.65
N LYS A 17 14.48 38.54 7.51
CA LYS A 17 14.37 37.91 6.18
C LYS A 17 15.10 36.57 6.06
N LEU A 18 16.22 36.41 6.77
CA LEU A 18 16.99 35.18 6.75
C LEU A 18 16.20 34.02 7.38
N ILE A 19 15.44 34.31 8.44
CA ILE A 19 14.56 33.35 9.13
C ILE A 19 13.42 32.90 8.20
N PHE A 20 12.81 33.83 7.44
CA PHE A 20 11.75 33.52 6.46
C PHE A 20 12.20 32.62 5.29
N LEU A 21 13.51 32.58 4.97
CA LEU A 21 14.06 31.67 3.95
C LEU A 21 14.35 30.27 4.50
N ILE A 22 14.67 30.18 5.80
CA ILE A 22 15.02 28.92 6.47
C ILE A 22 13.77 28.19 6.97
N ILE A 23 12.70 28.90 7.35
CA ILE A 23 11.42 28.32 7.79
C ILE A 23 10.80 27.38 6.75
N PRO A 24 10.65 27.74 5.45
CA PRO A 24 10.12 26.81 4.47
C PRO A 24 11.09 25.66 4.18
N ALA A 25 12.40 25.87 4.24
CA ALA A 25 13.39 24.81 4.02
C ALA A 25 13.46 23.78 5.18
N LEU A 26 13.25 24.22 6.42
CA LEU A 26 13.20 23.35 7.60
C LEU A 26 11.85 22.62 7.76
N LEU A 27 10.75 23.24 7.30
CA LEU A 27 9.42 22.60 7.30
C LEU A 27 9.21 21.66 6.11
N VAL A 28 9.99 21.79 5.02
CA VAL A 28 10.04 20.86 3.88
C VAL A 28 10.88 19.61 4.24
N SER A 29 10.64 19.02 5.41
CA SER A 29 11.12 17.67 5.76
C SER A 29 9.98 16.74 6.19
N VAL A 30 8.74 17.23 6.21
CA VAL A 30 7.51 16.43 6.37
C VAL A 30 6.75 16.63 5.05
N SER A 31 6.61 15.67 4.14
CA SER A 31 6.49 14.22 4.27
C SER A 31 7.08 13.54 3.02
N LEU A 32 8.24 12.89 3.15
CA LEU A 32 8.61 11.81 2.24
C LEU A 32 8.16 10.46 2.81
N GLY A 33 6.93 10.42 3.31
CA GLY A 33 6.18 9.20 3.47
C GLY A 33 5.19 9.18 2.33
N ALA A 34 5.41 8.32 1.33
CA ALA A 34 4.28 7.86 0.53
C ALA A 34 3.31 7.23 1.55
N GLU A 35 2.29 7.98 1.96
CA GLU A 35 1.17 7.39 2.68
C GLU A 35 0.69 6.27 1.75
N PRO A 36 0.65 5.00 2.21
CA PRO A 36 0.04 3.97 1.41
C PRO A 36 -1.41 4.43 1.27
N GLU A 37 -1.74 4.96 0.10
CA GLU A 37 -3.13 5.22 -0.25
C GLU A 37 -3.83 3.91 0.08
N ASN A 38 -4.78 3.96 1.01
CA ASN A 38 -5.61 2.83 1.35
C ASN A 38 -6.44 2.51 0.11
N GLN A 39 -5.77 1.89 -0.87
CA GLN A 39 -6.26 1.60 -2.19
C GLN A 39 -7.29 0.54 -1.94
N SER A 40 -8.54 0.99 -1.82
CA SER A 40 -9.68 0.12 -1.78
C SER A 40 -9.67 -0.64 -3.10
N CYS A 41 -9.14 -1.86 -3.12
CA CYS A 41 -9.15 -2.66 -4.32
C CYS A 41 -10.59 -3.02 -4.65
N ILE A 42 -11.06 -2.51 -5.78
CA ILE A 42 -12.34 -2.90 -6.34
C ILE A 42 -12.07 -4.04 -7.30
N CYS A 43 -12.51 -5.25 -6.94
CA CYS A 43 -12.42 -6.42 -7.80
C CYS A 43 -13.82 -6.87 -8.23
N PRO A 44 -13.98 -7.35 -9.48
CA PRO A 44 -15.24 -7.94 -9.90
C PRO A 44 -15.51 -9.22 -9.09
N ALA A 45 -16.78 -9.47 -8.78
CA ALA A 45 -17.24 -10.68 -8.10
C ALA A 45 -17.32 -11.90 -9.06
N ILE A 46 -16.34 -12.04 -9.96
CA ILE A 46 -16.23 -13.15 -10.91
C ILE A 46 -15.40 -14.25 -10.27
N TYR A 47 -15.95 -15.47 -10.23
CA TYR A 47 -15.24 -16.63 -9.69
C TYR A 47 -14.40 -17.32 -10.76
N ARG A 48 -13.08 -17.10 -10.72
CA ARG A 48 -12.07 -17.71 -11.61
C ARG A 48 -10.80 -18.00 -10.80
N PRO A 49 -10.80 -19.07 -9.99
CA PRO A 49 -9.83 -19.22 -8.92
C PRO A 49 -8.39 -19.35 -9.44
N VAL A 50 -7.45 -18.87 -8.63
CA VAL A 50 -6.01 -19.03 -8.83
C VAL A 50 -5.35 -19.48 -7.53
N CYS A 51 -4.29 -20.28 -7.64
CA CYS A 51 -3.46 -20.70 -6.52
C CYS A 51 -2.28 -19.74 -6.38
N GLY A 52 -2.13 -19.14 -5.20
CA GLY A 52 -1.00 -18.27 -4.90
C GLY A 52 0.24 -19.06 -4.50
N SER A 53 1.41 -18.43 -4.61
CA SER A 53 2.71 -18.97 -4.17
C SER A 53 2.78 -19.24 -2.66
N ASP A 54 1.79 -18.79 -1.90
CA ASP A 54 1.60 -19.07 -0.48
C ASP A 54 0.69 -20.28 -0.22
N GLY A 55 0.28 -21.00 -1.26
CA GLY A 55 -0.62 -22.15 -1.17
C GLY A 55 -2.07 -21.79 -0.89
N ASN A 56 -2.44 -20.50 -0.93
CA ASN A 56 -3.82 -20.05 -0.73
C ASN A 56 -4.56 -19.89 -2.06
N THR A 57 -5.85 -20.24 -2.05
CA THR A 57 -6.72 -20.04 -3.21
C THR A 57 -7.33 -18.64 -3.17
N TYR A 58 -7.18 -17.89 -4.26
CA TYR A 58 -7.79 -16.58 -4.46
C TYR A 58 -8.98 -16.69 -5.43
N ALA A 59 -10.04 -15.93 -5.19
CA ALA A 59 -11.29 -16.01 -5.96
C ALA A 59 -11.09 -15.68 -7.46
N ASN A 60 -10.15 -14.78 -7.75
CA ASN A 60 -9.69 -14.44 -9.09
C ASN A 60 -8.31 -13.75 -9.05
N SER A 61 -7.75 -13.49 -10.24
CA SER A 61 -6.47 -12.80 -10.39
C SER A 61 -6.46 -11.37 -9.85
N CYS A 62 -7.61 -10.68 -9.82
CA CYS A 62 -7.70 -9.35 -9.19
C CYS A 62 -7.54 -9.46 -7.67
N ALA A 63 -8.17 -10.46 -7.05
CA ALA A 63 -8.11 -10.64 -5.60
C ALA A 63 -6.67 -10.88 -5.10
N ILE A 64 -5.88 -11.70 -5.79
CA ILE A 64 -4.47 -11.92 -5.40
C ILE A 64 -3.62 -10.66 -5.60
N GLU A 65 -3.84 -9.90 -6.68
CA GLU A 65 -3.13 -8.63 -6.92
C GLU A 65 -3.45 -7.60 -5.84
N CYS A 66 -4.71 -7.57 -5.38
CA CYS A 66 -5.09 -6.72 -4.26
C CYS A 66 -4.31 -7.05 -2.99
N GLU A 67 -4.15 -8.34 -2.69
CA GLU A 67 -3.39 -8.76 -1.51
C GLU A 67 -1.91 -8.37 -1.62
N LYS A 68 -1.36 -8.27 -2.84
CA LYS A 68 -0.02 -7.69 -3.03
C LYS A 68 0.03 -6.24 -2.60
N GLN A 69 -0.95 -5.44 -3.02
CA GLN A 69 -1.07 -4.02 -2.66
C GLN A 69 -1.31 -3.82 -1.16
N ARG A 70 -1.97 -4.77 -0.49
CA ARG A 70 -2.23 -4.78 0.96
C ARG A 70 -1.02 -5.19 1.82
N GLY A 71 0.17 -5.31 1.24
CA GLY A 71 1.40 -5.61 1.98
C GLY A 71 1.93 -7.03 1.77
N ARG A 72 1.55 -7.70 0.69
CA ARG A 72 2.13 -8.99 0.29
C ARG A 72 2.88 -8.91 -1.06
N PRO A 73 3.91 -8.04 -1.20
CA PRO A 73 4.53 -7.76 -2.50
C PRO A 73 5.17 -8.98 -3.19
N GLY A 74 5.56 -10.01 -2.43
CA GLY A 74 6.13 -11.26 -2.97
C GLY A 74 5.10 -12.35 -3.33
N LEU A 75 3.81 -12.09 -3.14
CA LEU A 75 2.75 -13.02 -3.49
C LEU A 75 2.63 -13.08 -5.01
N THR A 76 2.66 -14.29 -5.59
CA THR A 76 2.54 -14.51 -7.04
C THR A 76 1.50 -15.58 -7.32
N ILE A 77 1.01 -15.67 -8.56
CA ILE A 77 0.16 -16.78 -8.98
C ILE A 77 1.08 -17.96 -9.31
N GLU A 78 0.88 -19.08 -8.63
CA GLU A 78 1.58 -20.34 -8.90
C GLU A 78 0.91 -21.10 -10.05
N ARG A 79 -0.42 -21.24 -10.01
CA ARG A 79 -1.20 -21.98 -11.03
C ARG A 79 -2.63 -21.46 -11.13
N THR A 80 -3.27 -21.69 -12.28
CA THR A 80 -4.72 -21.50 -12.45
C THR A 80 -5.51 -22.57 -11.68
N GLY A 81 -6.72 -22.23 -11.25
CA GLY A 81 -7.55 -23.12 -10.43
C GLY A 81 -7.30 -22.93 -8.92
N ARG A 82 -7.93 -23.77 -8.11
CA ARG A 82 -7.74 -23.74 -6.64
C ARG A 82 -6.41 -24.41 -6.28
N CYS A 83 -5.86 -24.06 -5.12
CA CYS A 83 -4.83 -24.88 -4.51
C CYS A 83 -5.41 -26.23 -4.09
N GLU A 84 -4.66 -27.29 -4.33
CA GLU A 84 -5.02 -28.65 -3.92
C GLU A 84 -4.43 -28.88 -2.53
N GLY A 85 -5.25 -28.70 -1.50
CA GLY A 85 -4.90 -29.16 -0.15
C GLY A 85 -5.02 -30.68 -0.05
N PRO A 86 -4.37 -31.31 0.95
CA PRO A 86 -4.47 -32.75 1.19
C PRO A 86 -5.93 -33.28 1.28
N GLY A 87 -6.88 -32.40 1.63
CA GLY A 87 -8.29 -32.74 1.76
C GLY A 87 -9.05 -33.13 0.48
N VAL A 88 -8.55 -32.85 -0.73
CA VAL A 88 -9.28 -33.22 -1.97
C VAL A 88 -9.20 -34.73 -2.21
N ILE A 89 -8.03 -35.33 -2.00
CA ILE A 89 -7.84 -36.78 -2.10
C ILE A 89 -8.51 -37.46 -0.91
N ASP A 90 -8.41 -36.88 0.29
CA ASP A 90 -9.03 -37.42 1.50
C ASP A 90 -10.57 -37.45 1.41
N GLU A 91 -11.21 -36.44 0.81
CA GLU A 91 -12.67 -36.44 0.62
C GLU A 91 -13.12 -37.51 -0.38
N ILE A 92 -12.39 -37.68 -1.48
CA ILE A 92 -12.67 -38.75 -2.46
C ILE A 92 -12.48 -40.11 -1.79
N HIS A 93 -11.36 -40.32 -1.08
CA HIS A 93 -11.10 -41.56 -0.36
C HIS A 93 -12.17 -41.83 0.71
N ARG A 94 -12.59 -40.81 1.46
CA ARG A 94 -13.65 -40.93 2.48
C ARG A 94 -14.99 -41.32 1.85
N ARG A 95 -15.37 -40.72 0.73
CA ARG A 95 -16.61 -41.07 0.00
C ARG A 95 -16.57 -42.48 -0.56
N PHE A 96 -15.43 -42.94 -1.08
CA PHE A 96 -15.27 -44.32 -1.51
C PHE A 96 -15.33 -45.30 -0.33
N LYS A 97 -14.70 -44.97 0.79
CA LYS A 97 -14.72 -45.80 2.02
C LYS A 97 -16.08 -45.84 2.72
N GLN A 98 -16.97 -44.87 2.49
CA GLN A 98 -18.36 -44.87 2.98
C GLN A 98 -19.31 -45.71 2.12
N ARG A 99 -18.85 -46.17 0.95
CA ARG A 99 -19.62 -47.00 0.02
C ARG A 99 -19.14 -48.46 -0.03
N LEU A 100 -18.13 -48.81 0.78
CA LEU A 100 -17.65 -50.17 1.03
C LEU A 100 -17.97 -50.53 2.48
#